data_AF-A0A961DC28-F1
#
_entry.id   AF-A0A961DC28-F1
#
_cell.length_a   1.000
_cell.length_b   1.000
_cell.length_c   1.000
_cell.angle_alpha   90.00
_cell.angle_beta   90.00
_cell.angle_gamma   90.00
#
_symmetry.space_group_name_H-M   'P 1'
#
loop_
_entity.id
_entity.type
_entity.pdbx_description
1 polymer ?
#
loop_
_entity_poly.entity_id
_entity_poly.type
_entity_poly.pdbx_seq_one_letter_code
_entity_poly.pdbx_strand_id
1 'polypeptide(L)'
;MNLRLTVLILALQAGLTPLSEAQTPTPEPAEPAALTTTRATFLRQVMADSQLLTEQYERALARAETEIAATGDYEEARAIRQRREQLQALYAGTASSLATPLPLVQARMMGSAQASGETLSGWRSNGSGAEWQDFRLLPGSYHLEFEANMSDAPVAGSIYASSKFQPQKTALFEFDEVTLLGKAPENHRTFDISRSTDETTFTTVRVGPLTFTRNPVTLRFASSAGYPANIIRVRNLRLVPVTEEAASTTEVPLANSTTAMQQANAALKTAIDDARATATTAYLANLQNLAQEKPALKDQVNAETRRVQRLSDQKTGPTGIRAISSVGGNLNGFEDLSDARLSGEEPLSGERFSVVHEGRTLPVRLLWVDCAPIEEDDPGVDRFAKHFNIENEDAVAVGRAAREFTAGYLRDKPLRLLIRPDRDKDGTYAALLFLPDVGLYQNVLVDHGLAAAVPPPRDLRRSVMERAFLSTLTARETAAKNRKPAPGAWALSAETNGGKKQ
;
A
#
# COMPACT_ATOMS: atom_id res chain seq x y z
N MET A 1 -2.10 -31.29 57.71
CA MET A 1 -1.81 -32.64 57.14
C MET A 1 -0.75 -32.50 56.07
N ASN A 2 0.12 -33.50 56.01
CA ASN A 2 1.10 -33.89 54.97
C ASN A 2 0.65 -33.59 53.51
N LEU A 3 1.51 -33.28 52.52
CA LEU A 3 2.98 -33.07 52.48
C LEU A 3 3.43 -32.47 51.10
N ARG A 4 4.59 -31.77 51.05
CA ARG A 4 5.44 -31.45 49.86
C ARG A 4 4.83 -30.49 48.80
N LEU A 5 5.58 -29.61 48.12
CA LEU A 5 6.98 -29.10 48.17
C LEU A 5 6.92 -27.58 47.72
N THR A 6 7.79 -26.58 47.91
CA THR A 6 9.25 -26.37 48.16
C THR A 6 10.20 -26.79 47.02
N VAL A 7 11.33 -26.14 46.71
CA VAL A 7 11.86 -24.76 46.94
C VAL A 7 13.01 -24.51 45.92
N LEU A 8 13.27 -23.29 45.40
CA LEU A 8 14.43 -22.38 45.64
C LEU A 8 14.32 -21.25 44.57
N ILE A 9 14.43 -19.92 44.82
CA ILE A 9 15.60 -19.06 45.13
C ILE A 9 16.77 -19.28 44.13
N LEU A 10 17.27 -18.32 43.33
CA LEU A 10 17.20 -16.85 43.28
C LEU A 10 18.03 -16.06 44.32
N ALA A 11 19.36 -16.26 44.32
CA ALA A 11 20.38 -15.20 44.48
C ALA A 11 21.82 -15.77 44.55
N LEU A 12 22.77 -15.17 43.81
CA LEU A 12 23.93 -14.47 44.37
C LEU A 12 24.81 -13.83 43.28
N GLN A 13 25.35 -12.64 43.56
CA GLN A 13 26.59 -12.14 42.94
C GLN A 13 27.73 -12.28 43.96
N ALA A 14 28.90 -12.76 43.53
CA ALA A 14 30.26 -12.43 44.02
C ALA A 14 31.25 -13.52 43.56
N GLY A 15 32.43 -13.14 43.03
CA GLY A 15 33.42 -14.14 42.59
C GLY A 15 34.52 -13.62 41.66
N LEU A 16 35.16 -12.50 42.00
CA LEU A 16 36.31 -11.98 41.24
C LEU A 16 37.63 -12.52 41.83
N THR A 17 38.26 -13.50 41.16
CA THR A 17 39.73 -13.62 40.93
C THR A 17 40.07 -14.94 40.20
N PRO A 18 41.18 -15.01 39.44
CA PRO A 18 41.48 -16.15 38.58
C PRO A 18 42.36 -17.21 39.25
N LEU A 19 42.17 -18.48 38.86
CA LEU A 19 43.19 -19.52 38.93
C LEU A 19 43.40 -20.10 37.53
N SER A 20 44.66 -20.20 37.12
CA SER A 20 45.06 -20.76 35.83
C SER A 20 45.60 -22.16 36.03
N GLU A 21 44.88 -23.16 35.54
CA GLU A 21 45.45 -24.45 35.19
C GLU A 21 45.09 -24.77 33.74
N ALA A 22 46.10 -25.14 32.95
CA ALA A 22 45.93 -25.43 31.54
C ALA A 22 45.52 -26.90 31.35
N GLN A 23 44.28 -27.12 30.91
CA GLN A 23 43.87 -28.42 30.38
C GLN A 23 43.58 -28.30 28.88
N THR A 24 44.20 -29.18 28.10
CA THR A 24 44.05 -29.24 26.65
C THR A 24 42.61 -29.62 26.26
N PRO A 25 42.01 -28.97 25.25
CA PRO A 25 40.64 -29.28 24.85
C PRO A 25 40.55 -30.70 24.28
N THR A 26 39.82 -31.56 24.99
CA THR A 26 39.34 -32.83 24.43
C THR A 26 38.31 -32.49 23.35
N PRO A 27 38.40 -33.05 22.13
CA PRO A 27 37.47 -32.70 21.06
C PRO A 27 36.06 -33.21 21.39
N GLU A 28 35.08 -32.30 21.44
CA GLU A 28 33.67 -32.67 21.50
C GLU A 28 33.27 -33.46 20.24
N PRO A 29 32.32 -34.41 20.35
CA PRO A 29 31.79 -35.12 19.18
C PRO A 29 31.09 -34.13 18.25
N ALA A 30 31.64 -33.94 17.05
CA ALA A 30 31.16 -32.94 16.10
C ALA A 30 29.66 -33.09 15.79
N GLU A 31 28.91 -31.97 15.83
CA GLU A 31 27.54 -31.92 15.34
C GLU A 31 27.49 -32.50 13.90
N PRO A 32 26.58 -33.45 13.59
CA PRO A 32 26.51 -34.03 12.26
C PRO A 32 26.25 -32.94 11.24
N ALA A 33 26.97 -32.95 10.11
CA ALA A 33 27.03 -31.83 9.17
C ALA A 33 25.66 -31.36 8.60
N ALA A 34 24.64 -32.22 8.66
CA ALA A 34 23.26 -31.84 8.37
C ALA A 34 22.70 -30.80 9.36
N LEU A 35 22.97 -30.93 10.67
CA LEU A 35 22.51 -30.02 11.72
C LEU A 35 23.28 -28.69 11.71
N THR A 36 24.59 -28.70 11.46
CA THR A 36 25.33 -27.43 11.29
C THR A 36 24.85 -26.68 10.04
N THR A 37 24.52 -27.41 8.96
CA THR A 37 23.93 -26.83 7.75
C THR A 37 22.53 -26.26 7.99
N THR A 38 21.61 -27.00 8.62
CA THR A 38 20.25 -26.50 8.88
C THR A 38 20.24 -25.37 9.91
N ARG A 39 21.13 -25.40 10.91
CA ARG A 39 21.36 -24.28 11.83
C ARG A 39 21.88 -23.04 11.09
N ALA A 40 22.77 -23.22 10.12
CA ALA A 40 23.28 -22.11 9.30
C ALA A 40 22.22 -21.53 8.34
N THR A 41 21.36 -22.34 7.72
CA THR A 41 20.24 -21.81 6.92
C THR A 41 19.14 -21.20 7.78
N PHE A 42 18.80 -21.79 8.92
CA PHE A 42 17.85 -21.19 9.87
C PHE A 42 18.35 -19.84 10.40
N LEU A 43 19.62 -19.73 10.79
CA LEU A 43 20.21 -18.46 11.20
C LEU A 43 20.24 -17.43 10.06
N ARG A 44 20.55 -17.83 8.82
CA ARG A 44 20.43 -16.92 7.66
C ARG A 44 18.99 -16.47 7.41
N GLN A 45 18.01 -17.35 7.59
CA GLN A 45 16.60 -17.02 7.39
C GLN A 45 16.09 -16.08 8.49
N VAL A 46 16.39 -16.35 9.76
CA VAL A 46 16.07 -15.44 10.88
C VAL A 46 16.78 -14.10 10.73
N MET A 47 18.03 -14.08 10.24
CA MET A 47 18.73 -12.84 9.89
C MET A 47 17.98 -12.08 8.80
N ALA A 48 17.61 -12.73 7.68
CA ALA A 48 16.89 -12.10 6.57
C ALA A 48 15.49 -11.59 6.98
N ASP A 49 14.72 -12.36 7.76
CA ASP A 49 13.42 -11.95 8.28
C ASP A 49 13.57 -10.75 9.24
N SER A 50 14.63 -10.72 10.06
CA SER A 50 14.95 -9.57 10.92
C SER A 50 15.46 -8.35 10.15
N GLN A 51 16.17 -8.55 9.03
CA GLN A 51 16.62 -7.49 8.13
C GLN A 51 15.42 -6.84 7.43
N LEU A 52 14.47 -7.64 6.93
CA LEU A 52 13.23 -7.12 6.32
C LEU A 52 12.41 -6.29 7.33
N LEU A 53 12.32 -6.73 8.59
CA LEU A 53 11.69 -5.93 9.66
C LEU A 53 12.47 -4.63 9.95
N THR A 54 13.80 -4.70 9.97
CA THR A 54 14.69 -3.55 10.21
C THR A 54 14.61 -2.53 9.07
N GLU A 55 14.54 -2.97 7.81
CA GLU A 55 14.38 -2.12 6.62
C GLU A 55 13.01 -1.45 6.56
N GLN A 56 11.95 -2.15 7.01
CA GLN A 56 10.63 -1.52 7.20
C GLN A 56 10.70 -0.43 8.28
N TYR A 57 11.40 -0.69 9.39
CA TYR A 57 11.58 0.27 10.46
C TYR A 57 12.47 1.46 10.04
N GLU A 58 13.53 1.22 9.27
CA GLU A 58 14.40 2.27 8.72
C GLU A 58 13.65 3.15 7.73
N ARG A 59 12.85 2.57 6.83
CA ARG A 59 11.98 3.33 5.92
C ARG A 59 10.90 4.11 6.66
N ALA A 60 10.38 3.60 7.78
CA ALA A 60 9.46 4.34 8.64
C ALA A 60 10.17 5.52 9.34
N LEU A 61 11.38 5.32 9.88
CA LEU A 61 12.20 6.38 10.47
C LEU A 61 12.61 7.43 9.43
N ALA A 62 12.97 7.05 8.20
CA ALA A 62 13.33 7.98 7.14
C ALA A 62 12.12 8.82 6.69
N ARG A 63 10.92 8.24 6.63
CA ARG A 63 9.67 8.99 6.38
C ARG A 63 9.37 9.97 7.51
N ALA A 64 9.39 9.48 8.76
CA ALA A 64 9.20 10.33 9.94
C ALA A 64 10.22 11.48 9.99
N GLU A 65 11.49 11.23 9.64
CA GLU A 65 12.50 12.28 9.51
C GLU A 65 12.12 13.33 8.47
N THR A 66 11.64 12.92 7.29
CA THR A 66 11.20 13.86 6.24
C THR A 66 9.91 14.61 6.59
N GLU A 67 8.99 13.97 7.32
CA GLU A 67 7.71 14.55 7.75
C GLU A 67 7.92 15.56 8.89
N ILE A 68 8.79 15.24 9.85
CA ILE A 68 9.14 16.12 10.98
C ILE A 68 10.07 17.27 10.54
N ALA A 69 11.00 17.02 9.60
CA ALA A 69 11.77 18.10 8.97
C ALA A 69 10.93 19.02 8.08
N ALA A 70 9.75 18.58 7.60
CA ALA A 70 8.82 19.40 6.83
C ALA A 70 7.85 20.21 7.70
N THR A 71 7.54 19.76 8.92
CA THR A 71 6.76 20.53 9.91
C THR A 71 7.62 21.57 10.65
N GLY A 72 8.93 21.35 10.75
CA GLY A 72 9.91 22.35 11.21
C GLY A 72 10.61 22.01 12.53
N ASP A 73 10.26 20.89 13.17
CA ASP A 73 10.86 20.46 14.44
C ASP A 73 12.20 19.75 14.21
N TYR A 74 13.21 20.55 13.83
CA TYR A 74 14.55 20.09 13.47
C TYR A 74 15.28 19.31 14.56
N GLU A 75 14.92 19.45 15.84
CA GLU A 75 15.53 18.70 16.94
C GLU A 75 15.05 17.24 16.98
N GLU A 76 13.75 16.99 16.77
CA GLU A 76 13.21 15.63 16.68
C GLU A 76 13.67 14.92 15.40
N ALA A 77 13.68 15.64 14.25
CA ALA A 77 14.25 15.12 13.02
C ALA A 77 15.73 14.73 13.18
N ARG A 78 16.51 15.50 13.96
CA ARG A 78 17.91 15.17 14.28
C ARG A 78 18.03 13.96 15.20
N ALA A 79 17.17 13.80 16.19
CA ALA A 79 17.14 12.63 17.06
C ALA A 79 16.77 11.35 16.28
N ILE A 80 15.81 11.44 15.36
CA ILE A 80 15.44 10.34 14.45
C ILE A 80 16.60 10.00 13.51
N ARG A 81 17.27 10.99 12.93
CA ARG A 81 18.47 10.77 12.10
C ARG A 81 19.58 10.06 12.87
N GLN A 82 19.90 10.51 14.09
CA GLN A 82 20.89 9.83 14.94
C GLN A 82 20.48 8.39 15.29
N ARG A 83 19.19 8.11 15.49
CA ARG A 83 18.69 6.75 15.73
C ARG A 83 18.77 5.88 14.47
N ARG A 84 18.55 6.45 13.29
CA ARG A 84 18.76 5.80 11.99
C ARG A 84 20.24 5.49 11.75
N GLU A 85 21.13 6.45 12.01
CA GLU A 85 22.60 6.28 11.94
C GLU A 85 23.10 5.20 12.93
N GLN A 86 22.54 5.14 14.14
CA GLN A 86 22.85 4.07 15.11
C GLN A 86 22.40 2.68 14.64
N LEU A 87 21.21 2.56 14.04
CA LEU A 87 20.73 1.31 13.46
C LEU A 87 21.58 0.90 12.25
N GLN A 88 21.85 1.83 11.32
CA GLN A 88 22.74 1.60 10.18
C GLN A 88 24.14 1.14 10.64
N ALA A 89 24.70 1.75 11.69
CA ALA A 89 26.00 1.36 12.26
C ALA A 89 26.01 -0.06 12.87
N LEU A 90 24.90 -0.49 13.47
CA LEU A 90 24.76 -1.87 13.99
C LEU A 90 24.71 -2.92 12.88
N TYR A 91 24.18 -2.57 11.69
CA TYR A 91 24.08 -3.47 10.54
C TYR A 91 25.14 -3.23 9.45
N ALA A 92 26.05 -2.26 9.61
CA ALA A 92 27.09 -1.92 8.63
C ALA A 92 28.09 -3.05 8.33
N GLY A 93 28.18 -4.07 9.20
CA GLY A 93 28.95 -5.31 8.96
C GLY A 93 28.20 -6.38 8.15
N THR A 94 26.88 -6.24 7.98
CA THR A 94 26.03 -7.15 7.20
C THR A 94 25.43 -6.38 6.02
N ALA A 95 26.10 -6.43 4.88
CA ALA A 95 25.65 -5.74 3.67
C ALA A 95 24.28 -6.28 3.20
N SER A 96 23.19 -5.59 3.55
CA SER A 96 21.91 -5.82 2.90
C SER A 96 22.02 -5.39 1.45
N SER A 97 21.82 -6.34 0.53
CA SER A 97 21.26 -6.00 -0.76
C SER A 97 19.74 -6.10 -0.63
N LEU A 98 19.04 -4.98 -0.86
CA LEU A 98 17.57 -4.85 -0.95
C LEU A 98 16.90 -5.74 -2.03
N ALA A 99 17.65 -6.67 -2.61
CA ALA A 99 17.31 -7.49 -3.77
C ALA A 99 16.51 -8.73 -3.36
N THR A 100 15.30 -8.87 -3.88
CA THR A 100 14.47 -10.06 -3.65
C THR A 100 15.01 -11.21 -4.50
N PRO A 101 15.53 -12.31 -3.92
CA PRO A 101 16.08 -13.42 -4.70
C PRO A 101 14.98 -14.20 -5.45
N LEU A 102 15.33 -14.79 -6.60
CA LEU A 102 14.48 -15.70 -7.37
C LEU A 102 15.01 -17.14 -7.21
N PRO A 103 14.67 -17.85 -6.11
CA PRO A 103 15.27 -19.14 -5.78
C PRO A 103 14.86 -20.22 -6.79
N LEU A 104 15.83 -20.98 -7.30
CA LEU A 104 15.60 -22.03 -8.30
C LEU A 104 14.78 -23.20 -7.74
N VAL A 105 14.78 -23.40 -6.41
CA VAL A 105 13.98 -24.42 -5.72
C VAL A 105 12.47 -24.15 -5.85
N GLN A 106 12.06 -22.90 -6.08
CA GLN A 106 10.67 -22.50 -6.32
C GLN A 106 10.35 -22.36 -7.81
N ALA A 107 11.32 -22.58 -8.70
CA ALA A 107 11.15 -22.43 -10.13
C ALA A 107 10.59 -23.72 -10.77
N ARG A 108 9.51 -23.56 -11.54
CA ARG A 108 9.01 -24.60 -12.44
C ARG A 108 9.85 -24.59 -13.72
N MET A 109 10.62 -25.65 -13.94
CA MET A 109 11.43 -25.82 -15.15
C MET A 109 10.57 -26.11 -16.39
N MET A 110 11.00 -25.59 -17.54
CA MET A 110 10.31 -25.71 -18.83
C MET A 110 11.26 -26.06 -19.98
N GLY A 111 10.72 -26.75 -20.99
CA GLY A 111 11.47 -27.20 -22.16
C GLY A 111 12.59 -28.16 -21.76
N SER A 112 13.83 -27.78 -22.09
CA SER A 112 15.04 -28.55 -21.74
C SER A 112 15.87 -27.97 -20.59
N ALA A 113 15.46 -26.84 -20.01
CA ALA A 113 16.22 -26.17 -18.96
C ALA A 113 16.28 -27.02 -17.67
N GLN A 114 17.42 -26.97 -16.99
CA GLN A 114 17.73 -27.75 -15.79
C GLN A 114 18.36 -26.87 -14.71
N ALA A 115 17.82 -26.94 -13.50
CA ALA A 115 18.42 -26.36 -12.30
C ALA A 115 19.42 -27.36 -11.68
N SER A 116 20.63 -26.90 -11.38
CA SER A 116 21.67 -27.64 -10.67
C SER A 116 22.25 -26.76 -9.58
N GLY A 117 21.87 -27.03 -8.33
CA GLY A 117 22.12 -26.13 -7.20
C GLY A 117 21.53 -24.74 -7.46
N GLU A 118 22.39 -23.73 -7.43
CA GLU A 118 22.04 -22.32 -7.67
C GLU A 118 22.22 -21.90 -9.14
N THR A 119 22.41 -22.85 -10.07
CA THR A 119 22.63 -22.59 -11.50
C THR A 119 21.51 -23.13 -12.40
N LEU A 120 21.04 -22.32 -13.34
CA LEU A 120 20.19 -22.71 -14.47
C LEU A 120 21.05 -23.00 -15.71
N SER A 121 20.77 -24.12 -16.37
CA SER A 121 21.49 -24.61 -17.54
C SER A 121 20.55 -25.36 -18.49
N GLY A 122 21.08 -26.06 -19.51
CA GLY A 122 20.29 -26.99 -20.33
C GLY A 122 19.46 -26.37 -21.46
N TRP A 123 19.76 -25.13 -21.87
CA TRP A 123 19.01 -24.34 -22.86
C TRP A 123 19.06 -24.88 -24.31
N ARG A 124 18.55 -26.09 -24.57
CA ARG A 124 18.68 -26.82 -25.85
C ARG A 124 17.51 -26.61 -26.81
N SER A 125 16.29 -26.44 -26.32
CA SER A 125 15.08 -26.16 -27.11
C SER A 125 14.66 -24.70 -27.00
N ASN A 126 13.93 -24.20 -28.00
CA ASN A 126 13.20 -22.94 -27.90
C ASN A 126 12.21 -23.00 -26.70
N GLY A 127 12.01 -21.87 -26.00
CA GLY A 127 11.15 -21.78 -24.82
C GLY A 127 11.66 -22.59 -23.62
N SER A 128 12.95 -22.97 -23.58
CA SER A 128 13.55 -23.53 -22.37
C SER A 128 13.59 -22.45 -21.30
N GLY A 129 13.10 -22.74 -20.09
CA GLY A 129 12.82 -21.68 -19.13
C GLY A 129 12.65 -22.13 -17.68
N ALA A 130 12.47 -21.13 -16.83
CA ALA A 130 12.12 -21.21 -15.42
C ALA A 130 10.94 -20.26 -15.14
N GLU A 131 9.92 -20.73 -14.44
CA GLU A 131 8.73 -19.96 -14.09
C GLU A 131 8.48 -19.98 -12.58
N TRP A 132 8.33 -18.81 -11.96
CA TRP A 132 7.98 -18.65 -10.55
C TRP A 132 6.50 -18.25 -10.47
N GLN A 133 5.66 -19.16 -9.98
CA GLN A 133 4.23 -18.95 -9.78
C GLN A 133 3.96 -18.36 -8.39
N ASP A 134 2.90 -17.55 -8.27
CA ASP A 134 2.48 -16.87 -7.02
C ASP A 134 3.60 -16.11 -6.28
N PHE A 135 4.57 -15.55 -7.02
CA PHE A 135 5.72 -14.87 -6.46
C PHE A 135 5.32 -13.56 -5.77
N ARG A 136 5.68 -13.41 -4.50
CA ARG A 136 5.28 -12.27 -3.67
C ARG A 136 6.33 -11.17 -3.70
N LEU A 137 5.99 -10.05 -4.35
CA LEU A 137 6.84 -8.88 -4.50
C LEU A 137 6.10 -7.61 -4.03
N LEU A 138 6.80 -6.64 -3.46
CA LEU A 138 6.19 -5.34 -3.14
C LEU A 138 5.94 -4.56 -4.44
N PRO A 139 4.81 -3.85 -4.61
CA PRO A 139 4.61 -2.99 -5.77
C PRO A 139 5.70 -1.90 -5.87
N GLY A 140 6.29 -1.74 -7.05
CA GLY A 140 7.42 -0.85 -7.30
C GLY A 140 8.16 -1.16 -8.59
N SER A 141 9.22 -0.41 -8.86
CA SER A 141 10.12 -0.62 -10.00
C SER A 141 11.38 -1.38 -9.56
N TYR A 142 11.82 -2.34 -10.37
CA TYR A 142 12.94 -3.23 -10.09
C TYR A 142 13.81 -3.44 -11.35
N HIS A 143 15.08 -3.77 -11.16
CA HIS A 143 15.90 -4.46 -12.15
C HIS A 143 16.02 -5.94 -11.79
N LEU A 144 15.90 -6.81 -12.79
CA LEU A 144 16.41 -8.16 -12.70
C LEU A 144 17.94 -8.10 -12.83
N GLU A 145 18.66 -8.56 -11.82
CA GLU A 145 20.10 -8.84 -11.89
C GLU A 145 20.35 -10.33 -11.83
N PHE A 146 21.32 -10.80 -12.60
CA PHE A 146 21.83 -12.17 -12.54
C PHE A 146 23.28 -12.23 -13.04
N GLU A 147 23.93 -13.36 -12.81
CA GLU A 147 25.25 -13.67 -13.35
C GLU A 147 25.13 -14.74 -14.43
N ALA A 148 25.71 -14.51 -15.61
CA ALA A 148 25.68 -15.45 -16.72
C ALA A 148 27.06 -15.78 -17.27
N ASN A 149 27.24 -17.03 -17.69
CA ASN A 149 28.35 -17.50 -18.49
C ASN A 149 27.81 -18.16 -19.77
N MET A 150 28.48 -17.94 -20.90
CA MET A 150 28.18 -18.59 -22.17
C MET A 150 29.49 -19.03 -22.83
N SER A 151 29.75 -20.34 -22.86
CA SER A 151 30.91 -20.95 -23.52
C SER A 151 30.47 -21.83 -24.70
N ASP A 152 31.43 -22.44 -25.40
CA ASP A 152 31.15 -23.43 -26.45
C ASP A 152 30.95 -24.81 -25.81
N ALA A 153 30.07 -25.63 -26.39
CA ALA A 153 29.95 -27.03 -25.96
C ALA A 153 31.19 -27.84 -26.43
N PRO A 154 31.80 -28.68 -25.57
CA PRO A 154 32.95 -29.48 -25.96
C PRO A 154 32.56 -30.48 -27.05
N VAL A 155 33.30 -30.45 -28.16
CA VAL A 155 33.01 -31.26 -29.37
C VAL A 155 33.31 -32.75 -29.14
N ALA A 156 34.21 -33.08 -28.20
CA ALA A 156 34.59 -34.45 -27.89
C ALA A 156 33.45 -35.21 -27.18
N GLY A 157 32.93 -36.26 -27.81
CA GLY A 157 31.94 -37.18 -27.22
C GLY A 157 30.48 -36.72 -27.29
N SER A 158 30.18 -35.53 -27.81
CA SER A 158 28.79 -35.06 -27.95
C SER A 158 28.08 -35.75 -29.12
N ILE A 159 26.92 -36.35 -28.87
CA ILE A 159 26.01 -36.90 -29.89
C ILE A 159 25.57 -35.81 -30.90
N TYR A 160 25.68 -34.54 -30.50
CA TYR A 160 25.31 -33.37 -31.30
C TYR A 160 26.47 -32.77 -32.12
N ALA A 161 27.66 -33.41 -32.14
CA ALA A 161 28.83 -33.02 -32.93
C ALA A 161 28.64 -33.18 -34.47
N SER A 162 27.41 -33.09 -34.97
CA SER A 162 27.12 -32.88 -36.38
C SER A 162 27.51 -31.47 -36.80
N SER A 163 28.06 -31.31 -38.00
CA SER A 163 28.52 -30.03 -38.58
C SER A 163 27.42 -28.98 -38.83
N LYS A 164 26.18 -29.23 -38.38
CA LYS A 164 25.01 -28.37 -38.59
C LYS A 164 24.79 -27.32 -37.49
N PHE A 165 25.40 -27.50 -36.31
CA PHE A 165 25.21 -26.59 -35.17
C PHE A 165 26.53 -25.90 -34.82
N GLN A 166 26.69 -24.66 -35.27
CA GLN A 166 27.83 -23.81 -34.91
C GLN A 166 27.54 -23.09 -33.57
N PRO A 167 28.54 -22.91 -32.67
CA PRO A 167 28.38 -22.11 -31.48
C PRO A 167 28.07 -20.65 -31.83
N GLN A 168 27.06 -20.08 -31.17
CA GLN A 168 26.65 -18.69 -31.39
C GLN A 168 27.51 -17.71 -30.57
N LYS A 169 27.50 -16.44 -30.97
CA LYS A 169 28.25 -15.36 -30.28
C LYS A 169 27.44 -14.67 -29.18
N THR A 170 26.12 -14.66 -29.32
CA THR A 170 25.16 -14.20 -28.31
C THR A 170 24.03 -15.23 -28.21
N ALA A 171 23.34 -15.21 -27.08
CA ALA A 171 22.11 -15.97 -26.87
C ALA A 171 21.03 -15.03 -26.33
N LEU A 172 19.89 -15.01 -26.99
CA LEU A 172 18.77 -14.12 -26.71
C LEU A 172 17.81 -14.78 -25.70
N PHE A 173 17.51 -14.03 -24.66
CA PHE A 173 16.63 -14.43 -23.57
C PHE A 173 15.52 -13.41 -23.39
N GLU A 174 14.42 -13.88 -22.82
CA GLU A 174 13.25 -13.10 -22.42
C GLU A 174 12.96 -13.27 -20.93
N PHE A 175 12.53 -12.20 -20.30
CA PHE A 175 11.96 -12.21 -18.95
C PHE A 175 10.63 -11.46 -18.98
N ASP A 176 9.56 -12.06 -18.48
CA ASP A 176 8.21 -11.50 -18.57
C ASP A 176 7.28 -11.87 -17.41
N GLU A 177 6.25 -11.04 -17.23
CA GLU A 177 5.15 -11.27 -16.28
C GLU A 177 4.05 -12.07 -16.99
N VAL A 178 3.85 -13.33 -16.59
CA VAL A 178 2.90 -14.26 -17.26
C VAL A 178 1.50 -14.13 -16.65
N THR A 179 0.89 -12.94 -16.72
CA THR A 179 -0.51 -12.72 -16.32
C THR A 179 -1.39 -12.30 -17.50
N LEU A 180 -2.65 -12.77 -17.53
CA LEU A 180 -3.61 -12.49 -18.61
C LEU A 180 -4.25 -11.08 -18.49
N LEU A 181 -3.51 -10.12 -17.93
CA LEU A 181 -4.01 -8.81 -17.53
C LEU A 181 -3.28 -7.71 -18.32
N GLY A 182 -4.01 -6.65 -18.70
CA GLY A 182 -3.60 -5.65 -19.70
C GLY A 182 -2.38 -4.75 -19.37
N LYS A 183 -1.55 -5.11 -18.39
CA LYS A 183 -0.23 -4.50 -18.12
C LYS A 183 0.92 -5.50 -18.09
N ALA A 184 0.68 -6.81 -18.02
CA ALA A 184 1.72 -7.84 -18.10
C ALA A 184 2.69 -7.68 -19.29
N PRO A 185 2.24 -7.36 -20.54
CA PRO A 185 3.17 -7.13 -21.66
C PRO A 185 4.07 -5.90 -21.48
N GLU A 186 3.76 -4.95 -20.59
CA GLU A 186 4.65 -3.83 -20.25
C GLU A 186 5.90 -4.30 -19.46
N ASN A 187 5.85 -5.50 -18.87
CA ASN A 187 6.94 -6.13 -18.10
C ASN A 187 7.74 -7.19 -18.88
N HIS A 188 7.50 -7.38 -20.18
CA HIS A 188 8.35 -8.21 -21.03
C HIS A 188 9.66 -7.48 -21.41
N ARG A 189 10.81 -8.13 -21.19
CA ARG A 189 12.15 -7.61 -21.53
C ARG A 189 12.97 -8.68 -22.23
N THR A 190 13.58 -8.35 -23.36
CA THR A 190 14.56 -9.18 -24.06
C THR A 190 15.99 -8.67 -23.85
N PHE A 191 16.96 -9.58 -23.83
CA PHE A 191 18.37 -9.27 -23.58
C PHE A 191 19.30 -10.37 -24.12
N ASP A 192 20.49 -9.98 -24.59
CA ASP A 192 21.52 -10.89 -25.06
C ASP A 192 22.53 -11.24 -23.96
N ILE A 193 22.75 -12.54 -23.75
CA ILE A 193 23.92 -13.06 -23.04
C ILE A 193 25.04 -13.23 -24.08
N SER A 194 26.16 -12.54 -23.91
CA SER A 194 27.31 -12.66 -24.81
C SER A 194 28.24 -13.81 -24.44
N ARG A 195 28.87 -14.41 -25.45
CA ARG A 195 29.90 -15.44 -25.29
C ARG A 195 31.10 -14.94 -24.48
N SER A 196 31.43 -15.69 -23.43
CA SER A 196 32.65 -15.58 -22.65
C SER A 196 33.85 -16.21 -23.37
N THR A 197 35.06 -15.77 -23.01
CA THR A 197 36.33 -16.40 -23.41
C THR A 197 36.67 -17.65 -22.58
N ASP A 198 36.00 -17.85 -21.44
CA ASP A 198 36.28 -18.89 -20.45
C ASP A 198 34.98 -19.44 -19.79
N GLU A 199 35.01 -20.68 -19.29
CA GLU A 199 33.88 -21.36 -18.62
C GLU A 199 33.63 -20.92 -17.17
N THR A 200 34.62 -20.32 -16.50
CA THR A 200 34.53 -19.94 -15.08
C THR A 200 34.11 -18.49 -14.87
N THR A 201 34.33 -17.64 -15.88
CA THR A 201 34.05 -16.20 -15.83
C THR A 201 32.55 -15.93 -16.06
N PHE A 202 31.84 -15.51 -15.00
CA PHE A 202 30.47 -15.03 -15.10
C PHE A 202 30.44 -13.50 -15.26
N THR A 203 29.56 -13.01 -16.15
CA THR A 203 29.26 -11.58 -16.32
C THR A 203 27.96 -11.23 -15.63
N THR A 204 27.94 -10.13 -14.87
CA THR A 204 26.71 -9.60 -14.28
C THR A 204 25.87 -8.92 -15.36
N VAL A 205 24.62 -9.34 -15.51
CA VAL A 205 23.64 -8.76 -16.43
C VAL A 205 22.53 -8.10 -15.60
N ARG A 206 22.15 -6.88 -15.99
CA ARG A 206 21.10 -6.10 -15.33
C ARG A 206 20.05 -5.69 -16.37
N VAL A 207 18.80 -6.08 -16.14
CA VAL A 207 17.68 -5.97 -17.08
C VAL A 207 16.54 -5.20 -16.41
N GLY A 208 16.01 -4.17 -17.07
CA GLY A 208 14.90 -3.38 -16.55
C GLY A 208 14.96 -1.91 -16.98
N PRO A 209 14.17 -1.02 -16.35
CA PRO A 209 13.27 -1.31 -15.23
C PRO A 209 12.08 -2.20 -15.62
N LEU A 210 11.61 -2.98 -14.64
CA LEU A 210 10.37 -3.75 -14.60
C LEU A 210 9.48 -3.10 -13.54
N THR A 211 8.18 -2.93 -13.80
CA THR A 211 7.29 -2.17 -12.90
C THR A 211 6.11 -3.03 -12.48
N PHE A 212 6.18 -3.57 -11.27
CA PHE A 212 5.14 -4.44 -10.72
C PHE A 212 4.15 -3.61 -9.91
N THR A 213 2.87 -3.67 -10.27
CA THR A 213 1.81 -2.91 -9.58
C THR A 213 0.89 -3.78 -8.72
N ARG A 214 1.23 -5.07 -8.55
CA ARG A 214 0.37 -6.12 -7.97
C ARG A 214 1.21 -7.15 -7.22
N ASN A 215 0.56 -7.92 -6.35
CA ASN A 215 1.13 -9.04 -5.60
C ASN A 215 0.01 -10.07 -5.37
N PRO A 216 0.22 -11.38 -5.62
CA PRO A 216 1.41 -11.97 -6.23
C PRO A 216 1.51 -11.69 -7.74
N VAL A 217 2.63 -12.11 -8.35
CA VAL A 217 2.88 -12.09 -9.80
C VAL A 217 3.45 -13.45 -10.26
N THR A 218 3.22 -13.82 -11.52
CA THR A 218 3.91 -14.97 -12.14
C THR A 218 5.04 -14.43 -13.01
N LEU A 219 6.26 -14.90 -12.77
CA LEU A 219 7.47 -14.44 -13.46
C LEU A 219 8.07 -15.57 -14.28
N ARG A 220 8.53 -15.30 -15.50
CA ARG A 220 9.17 -16.28 -16.38
C ARG A 220 10.50 -15.74 -16.89
N PHE A 221 11.49 -16.64 -16.97
CA PHE A 221 12.78 -16.44 -17.64
C PHE A 221 12.92 -17.56 -18.68
N ALA A 222 13.09 -17.23 -19.96
CA ALA A 222 13.18 -18.23 -21.03
C ALA A 222 14.18 -17.87 -22.14
N SER A 223 14.66 -18.86 -22.89
CA SER A 223 15.48 -18.67 -24.09
C SER A 223 14.62 -18.60 -25.36
N SER A 224 14.77 -17.54 -26.15
CA SER A 224 13.95 -17.32 -27.36
C SER A 224 14.33 -18.21 -28.55
N ALA A 225 15.34 -19.07 -28.35
CA ALA A 225 15.80 -20.10 -29.27
C ALA A 225 16.41 -21.26 -28.47
N GLY A 226 16.77 -22.34 -29.17
CA GLY A 226 17.55 -23.45 -28.62
C GLY A 226 19.05 -23.27 -28.92
N TYR A 227 19.90 -23.44 -27.91
CA TYR A 227 21.35 -23.26 -27.98
C TYR A 227 22.09 -24.59 -27.76
N PRO A 228 22.03 -25.56 -28.70
CA PRO A 228 22.67 -26.87 -28.53
C PRO A 228 24.21 -26.82 -28.58
N ALA A 229 24.79 -25.83 -29.26
CA ALA A 229 26.24 -25.73 -29.46
C ALA A 229 26.98 -24.88 -28.41
N ASN A 230 26.27 -24.28 -27.44
CA ASN A 230 26.85 -23.45 -26.37
C ASN A 230 26.52 -24.04 -25.00
N ILE A 231 27.38 -23.83 -24.00
CA ILE A 231 27.03 -24.06 -22.60
C ILE A 231 26.69 -22.71 -21.99
N ILE A 232 25.41 -22.48 -21.69
CA ILE A 232 24.94 -21.27 -21.01
C ILE A 232 24.59 -21.66 -19.57
N ARG A 233 25.16 -20.94 -18.60
CA ARG A 233 24.93 -21.10 -17.15
C ARG A 233 24.47 -19.76 -16.59
N VAL A 234 23.36 -19.72 -15.86
CA VAL A 234 22.84 -18.50 -15.20
C VAL A 234 22.71 -18.75 -13.70
N ARG A 235 23.13 -17.82 -12.84
CA ARG A 235 23.06 -17.92 -11.38
C ARG A 235 22.69 -16.58 -10.74
N ASN A 236 22.47 -16.56 -9.43
CA ASN A 236 22.24 -15.34 -8.63
C ASN A 236 21.10 -14.44 -9.13
N LEU A 237 20.02 -15.02 -9.67
CA LEU A 237 18.86 -14.26 -10.13
C LEU A 237 18.18 -13.55 -8.95
N ARG A 238 18.02 -12.23 -9.05
CA ARG A 238 17.43 -11.37 -8.02
C ARG A 238 16.76 -10.12 -8.62
N LEU A 239 15.71 -9.62 -7.97
CA LEU A 239 15.04 -8.37 -8.30
C LEU A 239 15.52 -7.26 -7.36
N VAL A 240 16.40 -6.39 -7.84
CA VAL A 240 16.90 -5.22 -7.11
C VAL A 240 15.93 -4.05 -7.29
N PRO A 241 15.36 -3.44 -6.24
CA PRO A 241 14.49 -2.29 -6.38
C PRO A 241 15.26 -1.09 -6.95
N VAL A 242 14.57 -0.27 -7.74
CA VAL A 242 15.09 1.02 -8.23
C VAL A 242 15.00 2.04 -7.11
N THR A 243 16.05 2.12 -6.29
CA THR A 243 16.36 3.34 -5.53
C THR A 243 16.91 4.38 -6.48
N GLU A 244 16.39 5.62 -6.43
CA GLU A 244 16.87 6.73 -7.26
C GLU A 244 18.19 7.31 -6.74
N GLU A 245 19.26 6.51 -6.80
CA GLU A 245 20.64 6.95 -6.54
C GLU A 245 21.61 6.44 -7.63
N ALA A 246 22.65 7.24 -7.87
CA ALA A 246 23.78 6.98 -8.76
C ALA A 246 23.49 6.79 -10.27
N ALA A 247 23.34 7.93 -10.98
CA ALA A 247 23.83 8.06 -12.35
C ALA A 247 24.59 9.39 -12.52
N SER A 248 25.83 9.31 -13.01
CA SER A 248 26.77 10.42 -13.32
C SER A 248 27.06 11.44 -12.21
N THR A 249 28.27 11.37 -11.65
CA THR A 249 28.89 12.45 -10.86
C THR A 249 29.06 13.72 -11.70
N THR A 250 28.38 14.81 -11.30
CA THR A 250 28.76 16.18 -11.66
C THR A 250 28.62 17.03 -10.41
N GLU A 251 29.65 17.81 -10.05
CA GLU A 251 29.57 18.71 -8.90
C GLU A 251 28.55 19.83 -9.18
N VAL A 252 27.52 19.92 -8.34
CA VAL A 252 26.57 21.04 -8.31
C VAL A 252 26.48 21.53 -6.86
N PRO A 253 26.64 22.83 -6.58
CA PRO A 253 26.65 23.34 -5.21
C PRO A 253 25.32 23.11 -4.47
N LEU A 254 25.35 23.12 -3.13
CA LEU A 254 24.15 23.11 -2.29
C LEU A 254 23.23 24.29 -2.65
N ALA A 255 22.13 23.99 -3.35
CA ALA A 255 21.12 24.95 -3.75
C ALA A 255 19.71 24.40 -3.43
N ASN A 256 19.24 24.69 -2.21
CA ASN A 256 17.84 24.65 -1.75
C ASN A 256 16.90 23.69 -2.51
N SER A 257 16.82 22.44 -2.05
CA SER A 257 16.06 21.34 -2.67
C SER A 257 14.57 21.64 -2.93
N THR A 258 13.95 22.49 -2.10
CA THR A 258 12.58 23.01 -2.30
C THR A 258 12.39 23.66 -3.66
N THR A 259 13.37 24.40 -4.17
CA THR A 259 13.32 25.07 -5.47
C THR A 259 13.27 24.07 -6.62
N ALA A 260 14.06 23.00 -6.55
CA ALA A 260 14.08 21.93 -7.55
C ALA A 260 12.76 21.14 -7.56
N MET A 261 12.21 20.81 -6.38
CA MET A 261 10.88 20.19 -6.27
C MET A 261 9.75 21.07 -6.82
N GLN A 262 9.80 22.39 -6.60
CA GLN A 262 8.81 23.31 -7.16
C GLN A 262 8.90 23.38 -8.69
N GLN A 263 10.11 23.39 -9.25
CA GLN A 263 10.32 23.34 -10.71
C GLN A 263 9.86 22.01 -11.31
N ALA A 264 10.15 20.87 -10.68
CA ALA A 264 9.69 19.55 -11.11
C ALA A 264 8.15 19.43 -11.09
N ASN A 265 7.50 19.90 -10.02
CA ASN A 265 6.03 19.93 -9.93
C ASN A 265 5.39 20.87 -10.96
N ALA A 266 6.03 22.01 -11.26
CA ALA A 266 5.57 22.91 -12.32
C ALA A 266 5.68 22.25 -13.72
N ALA A 267 6.82 21.61 -14.01
CA ALA A 267 7.03 20.90 -15.27
C ALA A 267 6.04 19.74 -15.46
N LEU A 268 5.80 18.93 -14.41
CA LEU A 268 4.82 17.84 -14.43
C LEU A 268 3.39 18.37 -14.65
N LYS A 269 3.02 19.50 -14.03
CA LYS A 269 1.71 20.13 -14.23
C LYS A 269 1.53 20.59 -15.68
N THR A 270 2.53 21.26 -16.26
CA THR A 270 2.52 21.67 -17.67
C THR A 270 2.36 20.46 -18.59
N ALA A 271 3.17 19.41 -18.42
CA ALA A 271 3.09 18.20 -19.23
C ALA A 271 1.71 17.50 -19.17
N ILE A 272 1.06 17.51 -18.00
CA ILE A 272 -0.30 16.98 -17.84
C ILE A 272 -1.33 17.87 -18.55
N ASP A 273 -1.24 19.18 -18.43
CA ASP A 273 -2.20 20.10 -19.05
C ASP A 273 -2.02 20.20 -20.58
N ASP A 274 -0.81 20.01 -21.10
CA ASP A 274 -0.53 19.87 -22.54
C ASP A 274 -1.07 18.55 -23.10
N ALA A 275 -0.80 17.42 -22.44
CA ALA A 275 -1.35 16.12 -22.85
C ALA A 275 -2.89 16.10 -22.84
N ARG A 276 -3.52 16.78 -21.86
CA ARG A 276 -4.96 17.02 -21.82
C ARG A 276 -5.43 17.86 -23.00
N ALA A 277 -4.74 18.96 -23.32
CA ALA A 277 -5.08 19.80 -24.46
C ALA A 277 -5.09 18.98 -25.76
N THR A 278 -4.02 18.25 -26.05
CA THR A 278 -3.93 17.36 -27.23
C THR A 278 -5.08 16.36 -27.29
N ALA A 279 -5.39 15.69 -26.17
CA ALA A 279 -6.50 14.73 -26.10
C ALA A 279 -7.88 15.38 -26.35
N THR A 280 -8.14 16.56 -25.78
CA THR A 280 -9.41 17.28 -26.02
C THR A 280 -9.54 17.78 -27.47
N THR A 281 -8.46 18.26 -28.09
CA THR A 281 -8.46 18.66 -29.50
C THR A 281 -8.76 17.48 -30.43
N ALA A 282 -8.13 16.31 -30.19
CA ALA A 282 -8.40 15.10 -30.96
C ALA A 282 -9.86 14.61 -30.80
N TYR A 283 -10.41 14.68 -29.58
CA TYR A 283 -11.81 14.31 -29.34
C TYR A 283 -12.81 15.26 -30.02
N LEU A 284 -12.54 16.57 -29.99
CA LEU A 284 -13.36 17.57 -30.69
C LEU A 284 -13.33 17.39 -32.22
N ALA A 285 -12.18 17.04 -32.80
CA ALA A 285 -12.08 16.72 -34.22
C ALA A 285 -12.91 15.47 -34.59
N ASN A 286 -12.84 14.41 -33.78
CA ASN A 286 -13.64 13.20 -33.98
C ASN A 286 -15.16 13.48 -33.87
N LEU A 287 -15.58 14.35 -32.95
CA LEU A 287 -16.97 14.81 -32.87
C LEU A 287 -17.40 15.58 -34.14
N GLN A 288 -16.56 16.49 -34.64
CA GLN A 288 -16.85 17.23 -35.87
C GLN A 288 -16.98 16.30 -37.09
N ASN A 289 -16.12 15.30 -37.22
CA ASN A 289 -16.23 14.27 -38.26
C ASN A 289 -17.54 13.48 -38.14
N LEU A 290 -17.92 13.06 -36.92
CA LEU A 290 -19.17 12.34 -36.68
C LEU A 290 -20.42 13.15 -37.10
N ALA A 291 -20.40 14.48 -36.91
CA ALA A 291 -21.49 15.36 -37.38
C ALA A 291 -21.54 15.54 -38.90
N GLN A 292 -20.43 15.33 -39.62
CA GLN A 292 -20.41 15.29 -41.09
C GLN A 292 -20.91 13.95 -41.62
N GLU A 293 -20.47 12.83 -41.02
CA GLU A 293 -20.92 11.48 -41.39
C GLU A 293 -22.40 11.23 -41.08
N LYS A 294 -22.91 11.76 -39.96
CA LYS A 294 -24.24 11.44 -39.40
C LYS A 294 -25.00 12.72 -39.04
N PRO A 295 -25.54 13.46 -40.03
CA PRO A 295 -26.25 14.72 -39.79
C PRO A 295 -27.48 14.59 -38.86
N ALA A 296 -28.07 13.40 -38.74
CA ALA A 296 -29.16 13.12 -37.80
C ALA A 296 -28.73 13.19 -36.31
N LEU A 297 -27.43 13.10 -36.00
CA LEU A 297 -26.89 13.20 -34.63
C LEU A 297 -26.35 14.60 -34.31
N LYS A 298 -26.46 15.56 -35.23
CA LYS A 298 -25.83 16.88 -35.15
C LYS A 298 -26.12 17.62 -33.85
N ASP A 299 -27.35 17.56 -33.32
CA ASP A 299 -27.70 18.25 -32.07
C ASP A 299 -27.12 17.57 -30.83
N GLN A 300 -26.97 16.24 -30.84
CA GLN A 300 -26.28 15.51 -29.78
C GLN A 300 -24.78 15.82 -29.80
N VAL A 301 -24.17 15.87 -31.00
CA VAL A 301 -22.78 16.30 -31.18
C VAL A 301 -22.58 17.75 -30.76
N ASN A 302 -23.50 18.65 -31.07
CA ASN A 302 -23.45 20.05 -30.62
C ASN A 302 -23.53 20.17 -29.09
N ALA A 303 -24.40 19.37 -28.45
CA ALA A 303 -24.52 19.33 -27.00
C ALA A 303 -23.24 18.80 -26.33
N GLU A 304 -22.64 17.76 -26.89
CA GLU A 304 -21.39 17.16 -26.39
C GLU A 304 -20.17 18.04 -26.64
N THR A 305 -20.07 18.67 -27.82
CA THR A 305 -19.06 19.69 -28.12
C THR A 305 -19.11 20.82 -27.09
N ARG A 306 -20.31 21.31 -26.77
CA ARG A 306 -20.52 22.30 -25.70
C ARG A 306 -20.24 21.74 -24.30
N ARG A 307 -20.30 20.43 -24.07
CA ARG A 307 -19.93 19.79 -22.79
C ARG A 307 -18.40 19.75 -22.63
N VAL A 308 -17.69 19.31 -23.67
CA VAL A 308 -16.23 19.28 -23.73
C VAL A 308 -15.64 20.68 -23.62
N GLN A 309 -16.19 21.67 -24.34
CA GLN A 309 -15.77 23.08 -24.22
C GLN A 309 -15.95 23.61 -22.79
N ARG A 310 -17.12 23.39 -22.17
CA ARG A 310 -17.30 23.76 -20.74
C ARG A 310 -16.34 23.05 -19.79
N LEU A 311 -15.89 21.84 -20.10
CA LEU A 311 -14.87 21.12 -19.33
C LEU A 311 -13.44 21.64 -19.56
N SER A 312 -13.11 22.14 -20.76
CA SER A 312 -11.82 22.82 -21.02
C SER A 312 -11.80 24.24 -20.44
N ASP A 313 -12.93 24.94 -20.48
CA ASP A 313 -13.09 26.30 -19.97
C ASP A 313 -13.16 26.30 -18.42
N GLN A 314 -13.54 25.18 -17.81
CA GLN A 314 -13.39 24.89 -16.38
C GLN A 314 -11.92 24.69 -15.92
N LYS A 315 -10.93 25.25 -16.65
CA LYS A 315 -9.49 25.18 -16.32
C LYS A 315 -9.11 25.77 -14.94
N THR A 316 -10.06 26.40 -14.24
CA THR A 316 -9.93 26.94 -12.89
C THR A 316 -10.89 26.32 -11.85
N GLY A 317 -11.60 25.22 -12.16
CA GLY A 317 -12.55 24.59 -11.23
C GLY A 317 -12.64 23.06 -11.38
N PRO A 318 -12.29 22.25 -10.36
CA PRO A 318 -12.28 20.79 -10.49
C PRO A 318 -13.70 20.20 -10.51
N THR A 319 -13.97 19.34 -11.50
CA THR A 319 -15.20 18.52 -11.55
C THR A 319 -14.91 17.03 -11.40
N GLY A 320 -15.84 16.30 -10.78
CA GLY A 320 -15.69 14.88 -10.44
C GLY A 320 -15.42 14.66 -8.95
N ILE A 321 -15.51 13.41 -8.48
CA ILE A 321 -15.59 13.06 -7.05
C ILE A 321 -14.34 13.50 -6.24
N ARG A 322 -13.18 13.69 -6.88
CA ARG A 322 -11.97 14.25 -6.25
C ARG A 322 -12.05 15.75 -5.92
N ALA A 323 -13.09 16.47 -6.36
CA ALA A 323 -13.27 17.90 -6.05
C ALA A 323 -13.48 18.18 -4.55
N ILE A 324 -13.82 17.17 -3.74
CA ILE A 324 -13.88 17.28 -2.27
C ILE A 324 -12.47 17.18 -1.65
N SER A 325 -11.55 16.41 -2.26
CA SER A 325 -10.31 16.00 -1.60
C SER A 325 -9.09 16.87 -1.92
N SER A 326 -9.10 17.66 -3.00
CA SER A 326 -7.92 18.42 -3.49
C SER A 326 -8.12 19.94 -3.58
N VAL A 327 -9.11 20.52 -2.91
CA VAL A 327 -9.26 21.98 -2.78
C VAL A 327 -8.56 22.44 -1.51
N GLY A 328 -7.22 22.52 -1.57
CA GLY A 328 -6.40 23.21 -0.56
C GLY A 328 -6.58 24.72 -0.69
N GLY A 329 -7.76 25.21 -0.35
CA GLY A 329 -8.19 26.59 -0.61
C GLY A 329 -9.61 26.85 -0.13
N ASN A 330 -9.77 26.95 1.18
CA ASN A 330 -11.00 27.31 1.91
C ASN A 330 -12.31 26.74 1.35
N LEU A 331 -12.68 25.57 1.89
CA LEU A 331 -14.08 25.34 2.20
C LEU A 331 -14.55 26.52 3.07
N ASN A 332 -15.42 27.38 2.55
CA ASN A 332 -15.81 28.62 3.25
C ASN A 332 -16.50 28.30 4.58
N GLY A 333 -15.75 28.44 5.68
CA GLY A 333 -16.21 28.06 7.02
C GLY A 333 -15.93 26.61 7.41
N PHE A 334 -14.91 25.95 6.86
CA PHE A 334 -14.36 24.70 7.40
C PHE A 334 -12.82 24.68 7.39
N GLU A 335 -12.26 24.20 8.50
CA GLU A 335 -10.85 23.89 8.76
C GLU A 335 -10.60 22.40 8.47
N ASP A 336 -9.46 22.04 7.85
CA ASP A 336 -9.19 20.68 7.35
C ASP A 336 -8.03 20.06 8.12
N LEU A 337 -8.35 19.25 9.13
CA LEU A 337 -7.38 18.54 9.96
C LEU A 337 -7.02 17.20 9.32
N SER A 338 -5.72 16.97 9.09
CA SER A 338 -5.18 15.73 8.51
C SER A 338 -4.54 14.87 9.60
N ASP A 339 -4.51 13.55 9.38
CA ASP A 339 -3.75 12.60 10.21
C ASP A 339 -4.09 12.59 11.73
N ALA A 340 -5.25 13.13 12.09
CA ALA A 340 -5.81 13.02 13.43
C ALA A 340 -6.10 11.56 13.77
N ARG A 341 -6.19 11.24 15.06
CA ARG A 341 -6.53 9.90 15.57
C ARG A 341 -7.63 9.97 16.60
N LEU A 342 -8.36 8.88 16.81
CA LEU A 342 -9.24 8.75 17.97
C LEU A 342 -8.41 8.88 19.26
N SER A 343 -8.94 9.55 20.28
CA SER A 343 -8.34 9.58 21.62
C SER A 343 -8.24 8.20 22.27
N GLY A 344 -7.40 8.06 23.29
CA GLY A 344 -7.46 6.93 24.22
C GLY A 344 -8.66 6.95 25.18
N GLU A 345 -9.40 8.06 25.23
CA GLU A 345 -10.68 8.20 25.94
C GLU A 345 -11.80 7.47 25.18
N GLU A 346 -12.75 6.86 25.90
CA GLU A 346 -13.94 6.28 25.26
C GLU A 346 -14.82 7.38 24.63
N PRO A 347 -15.37 7.17 23.41
CA PRO A 347 -16.40 8.04 22.84
C PRO A 347 -17.59 8.24 23.78
N LEU A 348 -18.10 9.48 23.86
CA LEU A 348 -19.33 9.80 24.60
C LEU A 348 -20.58 9.21 23.92
N SER A 349 -20.57 9.15 22.59
CA SER A 349 -21.56 8.46 21.75
C SER A 349 -20.96 8.16 20.38
N GLY A 350 -21.66 7.44 19.50
CA GLY A 350 -21.17 7.15 18.15
C GLY A 350 -20.90 8.38 17.28
N GLU A 351 -21.50 9.53 17.62
CA GLU A 351 -21.24 10.81 16.96
C GLU A 351 -20.25 11.73 17.71
N ARG A 352 -20.02 11.51 19.02
CA ARG A 352 -19.30 12.42 19.94
C ARG A 352 -18.08 11.75 20.53
N PHE A 353 -16.90 12.22 20.15
CA PHE A 353 -15.63 11.66 20.61
C PHE A 353 -14.51 12.70 20.57
N SER A 354 -13.50 12.48 21.42
CA SER A 354 -12.24 13.21 21.37
C SER A 354 -11.36 12.69 20.21
N VAL A 355 -10.69 13.60 19.51
CA VAL A 355 -9.61 13.26 18.55
C VAL A 355 -8.31 13.94 18.96
N VAL A 356 -7.18 13.30 18.71
CA VAL A 356 -5.84 13.88 18.91
C VAL A 356 -5.28 14.34 17.57
N HIS A 357 -4.91 15.61 17.49
CA HIS A 357 -4.24 16.26 16.35
C HIS A 357 -3.15 17.18 16.90
N GLU A 358 -1.91 17.12 16.38
CA GLU A 358 -0.78 17.96 16.84
C GLU A 358 -0.59 17.95 18.38
N GLY A 359 -0.75 16.78 19.00
CA GLY A 359 -0.67 16.61 20.46
C GLY A 359 -1.82 17.24 21.27
N ARG A 360 -2.83 17.81 20.62
CA ARG A 360 -4.02 18.42 21.25
C ARG A 360 -5.24 17.50 21.14
N THR A 361 -5.93 17.29 22.25
CA THR A 361 -7.24 16.65 22.27
C THR A 361 -8.32 17.65 21.89
N LEU A 362 -9.08 17.37 20.84
CA LEU A 362 -10.19 18.18 20.33
C LEU A 362 -11.50 17.38 20.47
N PRO A 363 -12.49 17.87 21.25
CA PRO A 363 -13.78 17.20 21.35
C PRO A 363 -14.62 17.48 20.09
N VAL A 364 -15.02 16.44 19.36
CA VAL A 364 -15.67 16.52 18.05
C VAL A 364 -17.05 15.89 18.10
N ARG A 365 -17.98 16.48 17.33
CA ARG A 365 -19.33 15.96 17.06
C ARG A 365 -19.56 15.85 15.55
N LEU A 366 -20.04 14.71 15.07
CA LEU A 366 -20.33 14.51 13.66
C LEU A 366 -21.50 15.38 13.17
N LEU A 367 -21.35 16.01 12.00
CA LEU A 367 -22.39 16.83 11.37
C LEU A 367 -23.50 15.99 10.71
N TRP A 368 -24.74 16.47 10.89
CA TRP A 368 -26.00 15.97 10.30
C TRP A 368 -26.35 14.50 10.56
N VAL A 369 -25.73 13.89 11.58
CA VAL A 369 -26.15 12.63 12.17
C VAL A 369 -26.47 12.82 13.64
N ASP A 370 -27.31 11.94 14.19
CA ASP A 370 -27.81 11.98 15.56
C ASP A 370 -27.87 10.53 16.05
N CYS A 371 -27.02 10.17 17.01
CA CYS A 371 -26.96 8.84 17.64
C CYS A 371 -27.82 8.81 18.91
N ALA A 372 -28.34 7.64 19.27
CA ALA A 372 -29.11 7.51 20.51
C ALA A 372 -28.23 7.81 21.76
N PRO A 373 -28.80 8.45 22.79
CA PRO A 373 -28.15 8.56 24.09
C PRO A 373 -27.90 7.20 24.75
N ILE A 374 -27.03 7.20 25.77
CA ILE A 374 -26.62 6.01 26.54
C ILE A 374 -27.26 5.98 27.94
N GLU A 375 -27.77 7.12 28.38
CA GLU A 375 -28.49 7.35 29.63
C GLU A 375 -30.00 7.38 29.35
N GLU A 376 -30.78 6.67 30.17
CA GLU A 376 -32.23 6.48 29.97
C GLU A 376 -33.04 7.77 30.23
N ASP A 377 -32.51 8.68 31.06
CA ASP A 377 -33.11 9.98 31.39
C ASP A 377 -32.84 11.08 30.32
N ASP A 378 -32.06 10.82 29.28
CA ASP A 378 -31.74 11.84 28.26
C ASP A 378 -32.96 12.12 27.35
N PRO A 379 -33.41 13.38 27.20
CA PRO A 379 -34.58 13.74 26.39
C PRO A 379 -34.43 13.43 24.89
N GLY A 380 -33.23 13.08 24.42
CA GLY A 380 -32.95 12.57 23.08
C GLY A 380 -33.41 11.13 22.85
N VAL A 381 -33.49 10.27 23.88
CA VAL A 381 -33.94 8.87 23.77
C VAL A 381 -35.33 8.81 23.15
N ASP A 382 -36.23 9.60 23.74
CA ASP A 382 -37.64 9.73 23.38
C ASP A 382 -37.86 10.30 21.96
N ARG A 383 -36.83 10.93 21.38
CA ARG A 383 -36.82 11.44 19.99
C ARG A 383 -36.23 10.42 19.02
N PHE A 384 -35.18 9.70 19.40
CA PHE A 384 -34.58 8.64 18.60
C PHE A 384 -35.53 7.44 18.45
N ALA A 385 -36.14 7.00 19.55
CA ALA A 385 -37.12 5.91 19.56
C ALA A 385 -38.29 6.17 18.58
N LYS A 386 -38.80 7.41 18.54
CA LYS A 386 -39.87 7.83 17.61
C LYS A 386 -39.43 7.93 16.14
N HIS A 387 -38.15 8.19 15.87
CA HIS A 387 -37.62 8.24 14.50
C HIS A 387 -37.49 6.83 13.89
N PHE A 388 -37.00 5.88 14.69
CA PHE A 388 -36.83 4.49 14.25
C PHE A 388 -38.09 3.63 14.43
N ASN A 389 -39.05 4.05 15.25
CA ASN A 389 -40.21 3.26 15.71
C ASN A 389 -39.76 2.00 16.47
N ILE A 390 -39.03 2.23 17.56
CA ILE A 390 -38.51 1.24 18.52
C ILE A 390 -38.90 1.66 19.95
N GLU A 391 -38.61 0.84 20.96
CA GLU A 391 -38.87 1.20 22.36
C GLU A 391 -37.72 2.05 22.95
N ASN A 392 -37.93 2.70 24.10
CA ASN A 392 -36.90 3.58 24.69
C ASN A 392 -35.69 2.78 25.21
N GLU A 393 -35.91 1.55 25.70
CA GLU A 393 -34.85 0.62 26.10
C GLU A 393 -34.00 0.18 24.88
N ASP A 394 -34.64 -0.15 23.75
CA ASP A 394 -33.96 -0.45 22.48
C ASP A 394 -33.09 0.72 22.01
N ALA A 395 -33.57 1.96 22.15
CA ALA A 395 -32.83 3.15 21.74
C ALA A 395 -31.52 3.28 22.54
N VAL A 396 -31.56 3.07 23.87
CA VAL A 396 -30.34 3.08 24.71
C VAL A 396 -29.38 1.94 24.37
N ALA A 397 -29.90 0.75 24.04
CA ALA A 397 -29.08 -0.35 23.55
C ALA A 397 -28.39 -0.03 22.21
N VAL A 398 -29.10 0.62 21.28
CA VAL A 398 -28.54 1.12 20.01
C VAL A 398 -27.49 2.21 20.26
N GLY A 399 -27.68 3.09 21.24
CA GLY A 399 -26.70 4.12 21.62
C GLY A 399 -25.37 3.52 22.08
N ARG A 400 -25.43 2.48 22.92
CA ARG A 400 -24.26 1.69 23.35
C ARG A 400 -23.57 1.00 22.17
N ALA A 401 -24.34 0.34 21.30
CA ALA A 401 -23.82 -0.28 20.09
C ALA A 401 -23.17 0.74 19.12
N ALA A 402 -23.72 1.94 18.98
CA ALA A 402 -23.14 3.01 18.17
C ALA A 402 -21.82 3.53 18.74
N ARG A 403 -21.73 3.70 20.07
CA ARG A 403 -20.49 4.04 20.78
C ARG A 403 -19.41 2.98 20.57
N GLU A 404 -19.72 1.71 20.80
CA GLU A 404 -18.78 0.59 20.67
C GLU A 404 -18.33 0.40 19.21
N PHE A 405 -19.27 0.50 18.26
CA PHE A 405 -18.95 0.48 16.84
C PHE A 405 -17.98 1.60 16.47
N THR A 406 -18.14 2.81 17.00
CA THR A 406 -17.23 3.94 16.73
C THR A 406 -15.86 3.74 17.38
N ALA A 407 -15.83 3.31 18.64
CA ALA A 407 -14.61 3.00 19.40
C ALA A 407 -13.80 1.82 18.84
N GLY A 408 -14.43 0.91 18.10
CA GLY A 408 -13.79 -0.16 17.35
C GLY A 408 -13.43 0.24 15.92
N TYR A 409 -14.32 0.93 15.20
CA TYR A 409 -14.16 1.21 13.77
C TYR A 409 -13.20 2.35 13.47
N LEU A 410 -13.02 3.33 14.39
CA LEU A 410 -12.06 4.44 14.22
C LEU A 410 -10.69 4.17 14.87
N ARG A 411 -10.54 3.05 15.57
CA ARG A 411 -9.30 2.68 16.27
C ARG A 411 -8.14 2.50 15.28
N ASP A 412 -6.98 3.06 15.64
CA ASP A 412 -5.71 2.99 14.90
C ASP A 412 -5.74 3.49 13.44
N LYS A 413 -6.83 4.12 12.99
CA LYS A 413 -6.96 4.69 11.64
C LYS A 413 -6.58 6.17 11.61
N PRO A 414 -5.92 6.65 10.53
CA PRO A 414 -5.79 8.08 10.27
C PRO A 414 -7.17 8.67 9.91
N LEU A 415 -7.51 9.77 10.57
CA LEU A 415 -8.79 10.47 10.44
C LEU A 415 -8.54 11.84 9.79
N ARG A 416 -9.29 12.16 8.72
CA ARG A 416 -9.33 13.53 8.17
C ARG A 416 -10.65 14.18 8.57
N LEU A 417 -10.60 15.34 9.22
CA LEU A 417 -11.79 16.03 9.72
C LEU A 417 -11.93 17.41 9.09
N LEU A 418 -13.08 17.66 8.48
CA LEU A 418 -13.49 19.01 8.07
C LEU A 418 -14.30 19.63 9.22
N ILE A 419 -13.62 20.41 10.06
CA ILE A 419 -14.15 21.04 11.28
C ILE A 419 -14.77 22.40 10.95
N ARG A 420 -15.95 22.70 11.49
CA ARG A 420 -16.53 24.04 11.44
C ARG A 420 -15.88 24.96 12.50
N PRO A 421 -15.49 26.22 12.19
CA PRO A 421 -14.92 27.17 13.15
C PRO A 421 -15.85 27.49 14.33
N ASP A 422 -17.16 27.48 14.08
CA ASP A 422 -18.17 27.62 15.13
C ASP A 422 -18.17 26.37 16.02
N ARG A 423 -17.80 26.53 17.30
CA ARG A 423 -18.05 25.52 18.33
C ARG A 423 -19.52 25.50 18.72
N ASP A 424 -20.06 24.33 19.02
CA ASP A 424 -21.35 24.21 19.71
C ASP A 424 -21.26 24.79 21.14
N LYS A 425 -22.42 24.98 21.79
CA LYS A 425 -22.51 25.55 23.15
C LYS A 425 -21.68 24.80 24.18
N ASP A 426 -21.54 23.50 23.98
CA ASP A 426 -20.85 22.55 24.87
C ASP A 426 -19.34 22.50 24.60
N GLY A 427 -18.82 23.41 23.74
CA GLY A 427 -17.41 23.51 23.37
C GLY A 427 -16.97 22.54 22.27
N THR A 428 -17.83 21.61 21.84
CA THR A 428 -17.52 20.61 20.80
C THR A 428 -17.43 21.23 19.41
N TYR A 429 -16.50 20.73 18.60
CA TYR A 429 -16.34 21.08 17.19
C TYR A 429 -17.26 20.23 16.30
N ALA A 430 -18.10 20.86 15.48
CA ALA A 430 -18.97 20.16 14.53
C ALA A 430 -18.20 19.81 13.25
N ALA A 431 -18.08 18.52 12.89
CA ALA A 431 -17.17 18.06 11.84
C ALA A 431 -17.74 17.02 10.85
N LEU A 432 -17.17 16.96 9.64
CA LEU A 432 -17.31 15.84 8.71
C LEU A 432 -16.07 14.95 8.79
N LEU A 433 -16.23 13.67 9.08
CA LEU A 433 -15.13 12.72 9.21
C LEU A 433 -14.95 11.90 7.93
N PHE A 434 -13.75 11.91 7.36
CA PHE A 434 -13.37 11.13 6.19
C PHE A 434 -12.30 10.09 6.53
N LEU A 435 -12.52 8.87 6.04
CA LEU A 435 -11.59 7.74 6.11
C LEU A 435 -11.08 7.41 4.70
N PRO A 436 -9.78 7.11 4.49
CA PRO A 436 -9.19 6.95 3.15
C PRO A 436 -9.93 5.99 2.23
N ASP A 437 -10.28 4.78 2.72
CA ASP A 437 -10.85 3.71 1.90
C ASP A 437 -12.40 3.72 1.84
N VAL A 438 -13.04 4.55 2.66
CA VAL A 438 -14.50 4.48 2.93
C VAL A 438 -15.21 5.80 2.61
N GLY A 439 -14.48 6.92 2.61
CA GLY A 439 -15.07 8.25 2.48
C GLY A 439 -15.71 8.72 3.79
N LEU A 440 -16.86 9.39 3.69
CA LEU A 440 -17.55 10.03 4.82
C LEU A 440 -18.10 9.00 5.82
N TYR A 441 -17.60 9.00 7.07
CA TYR A 441 -17.96 8.04 8.11
C TYR A 441 -19.42 8.10 8.53
N GLN A 442 -20.06 9.28 8.49
CA GLN A 442 -21.50 9.43 8.71
C GLN A 442 -22.34 8.48 7.84
N ASN A 443 -21.91 8.19 6.60
CA ASN A 443 -22.60 7.22 5.74
C ASN A 443 -22.62 5.82 6.36
N VAL A 444 -21.55 5.41 7.05
CA VAL A 444 -21.43 4.08 7.65
C VAL A 444 -22.41 3.91 8.82
N LEU A 445 -22.47 4.90 9.72
CA LEU A 445 -23.41 4.88 10.85
C LEU A 445 -24.88 4.82 10.38
N VAL A 446 -25.22 5.58 9.32
CA VAL A 446 -26.56 5.59 8.72
C VAL A 446 -26.86 4.30 7.95
N ASP A 447 -25.93 3.80 7.13
CA ASP A 447 -26.06 2.53 6.39
C ASP A 447 -26.27 1.33 7.33
N HIS A 448 -25.70 1.37 8.54
CA HIS A 448 -25.82 0.36 9.58
C HIS A 448 -27.02 0.58 10.53
N GLY A 449 -27.79 1.67 10.40
CA GLY A 449 -28.93 1.96 11.28
C GLY A 449 -28.53 2.27 12.73
N LEU A 450 -27.35 2.88 12.93
CA LEU A 450 -26.81 3.30 14.24
C LEU A 450 -26.93 4.81 14.48
N ALA A 451 -27.28 5.59 13.46
CA ALA A 451 -27.55 7.02 13.56
C ALA A 451 -28.70 7.45 12.63
N ALA A 452 -29.47 8.45 13.04
CA ALA A 452 -30.47 9.13 12.21
C ALA A 452 -29.83 10.24 11.37
N ALA A 453 -30.34 10.51 10.17
CA ALA A 453 -29.92 11.64 9.34
C ALA A 453 -30.70 12.91 9.73
N VAL A 454 -30.07 13.82 10.48
CA VAL A 454 -30.76 14.97 11.07
C VAL A 454 -30.52 16.27 10.29
N PRO A 455 -31.56 16.86 9.69
CA PRO A 455 -31.45 18.13 8.97
C PRO A 455 -31.28 19.29 9.96
N PRO A 456 -30.34 20.23 9.71
CA PRO A 456 -30.19 21.41 10.58
C PRO A 456 -31.41 22.34 10.47
N PRO A 457 -31.68 23.22 11.47
CA PRO A 457 -32.82 24.13 11.47
C PRO A 457 -32.95 24.94 10.16
N ARG A 458 -34.20 25.28 9.80
CA ARG A 458 -34.53 25.88 8.49
C ARG A 458 -33.88 27.24 8.25
N ASP A 459 -33.53 27.94 9.32
CA ASP A 459 -33.03 29.32 9.30
C ASP A 459 -31.53 29.42 8.99
N LEU A 460 -30.79 28.31 9.11
CA LEU A 460 -29.40 28.23 8.66
C LEU A 460 -29.33 28.15 7.12
N ARG A 461 -28.74 29.18 6.50
CA ARG A 461 -28.53 29.28 5.05
C ARG A 461 -27.57 28.20 4.53
N ARG A 462 -28.12 27.03 4.20
CA ARG A 462 -27.34 25.89 3.70
C ARG A 462 -26.65 26.19 2.37
N SER A 463 -25.35 25.90 2.27
CA SER A 463 -24.62 25.88 1.02
C SER A 463 -25.22 24.85 0.04
N VAL A 464 -24.83 24.93 -1.24
CA VAL A 464 -25.27 23.92 -2.24
C VAL A 464 -24.65 22.55 -1.93
N MET A 465 -23.44 22.53 -1.37
CA MET A 465 -22.70 21.32 -1.02
C MET A 465 -23.28 20.64 0.24
N GLU A 466 -23.63 21.41 1.28
CA GLU A 466 -24.30 20.88 2.48
C GLU A 466 -25.65 20.25 2.15
N ARG A 467 -26.40 20.85 1.22
CA ARG A 467 -27.65 20.27 0.70
C ARG A 467 -27.43 18.92 0.00
N ALA A 468 -26.35 18.79 -0.77
CA ALA A 468 -26.01 17.55 -1.46
C ALA A 468 -25.56 16.43 -0.49
N PHE A 469 -24.74 16.76 0.53
CA PHE A 469 -24.38 15.81 1.58
C PHE A 469 -25.61 15.34 2.36
N LEU A 470 -26.46 16.27 2.82
CA LEU A 470 -27.67 15.93 3.56
C LEU A 470 -28.64 15.07 2.73
N SER A 471 -28.84 15.38 1.44
CA SER A 471 -29.66 14.52 0.56
C SER A 471 -29.05 13.13 0.35
N THR A 472 -27.73 13.01 0.43
CA THR A 472 -27.04 11.71 0.36
C THR A 472 -27.27 10.91 1.64
N LEU A 473 -27.20 11.54 2.81
CA LEU A 473 -27.48 10.90 4.10
C LEU A 473 -28.95 10.43 4.19
N THR A 474 -29.93 11.25 3.79
CA THR A 474 -31.34 10.82 3.80
C THR A 474 -31.67 9.74 2.74
N ALA A 475 -30.97 9.74 1.59
CA ALA A 475 -31.07 8.67 0.62
C ALA A 475 -30.48 7.34 1.16
N ARG A 476 -29.39 7.40 1.92
CA ARG A 476 -28.80 6.24 2.60
C ARG A 476 -29.66 5.71 3.73
N GLU A 477 -30.21 6.59 4.56
CA GLU A 477 -31.13 6.23 5.64
C GLU A 477 -32.37 5.50 5.11
N THR A 478 -32.98 6.03 4.04
CA THR A 478 -34.11 5.37 3.38
C THR A 478 -33.72 4.07 2.68
N ALA A 479 -32.49 3.94 2.16
CA ALA A 479 -31.99 2.67 1.64
C ALA A 479 -31.75 1.62 2.75
N ALA A 480 -31.19 2.02 3.90
CA ALA A 480 -30.99 1.16 5.06
C ALA A 480 -32.33 0.66 5.61
N LYS A 481 -33.32 1.55 5.78
CA LYS A 481 -34.69 1.22 6.22
C LYS A 481 -35.41 0.22 5.30
N ASN A 482 -35.13 0.28 3.99
CA ASN A 482 -35.75 -0.61 2.99
C ASN A 482 -34.97 -1.93 2.76
N ARG A 483 -33.82 -2.12 3.41
CA ARG A 483 -32.99 -3.32 3.27
C ARG A 483 -33.64 -4.54 3.94
N LYS A 484 -33.34 -5.74 3.42
CA LYS A 484 -33.80 -7.02 3.99
C LYS A 484 -32.60 -7.98 4.16
N PRO A 485 -32.26 -8.42 5.38
CA PRO A 485 -32.74 -7.89 6.66
C PRO A 485 -32.41 -6.39 6.81
N ALA A 486 -33.19 -5.69 7.62
CA ALA A 486 -32.91 -4.29 7.96
C ALA A 486 -31.75 -4.22 8.98
N PRO A 487 -30.92 -3.17 8.98
CA PRO A 487 -29.75 -3.06 9.87
C PRO A 487 -30.04 -2.19 11.11
N GLY A 488 -29.39 -2.51 12.23
CA GLY A 488 -29.43 -1.70 13.46
C GLY A 488 -30.85 -1.46 13.99
N ALA A 489 -31.14 -0.23 14.38
CA ALA A 489 -32.46 0.16 14.89
C ALA A 489 -33.62 -0.12 13.91
N TRP A 490 -33.38 -0.16 12.60
CA TRP A 490 -34.42 -0.52 11.63
C TRP A 490 -34.85 -1.99 11.74
N ALA A 491 -34.00 -2.89 12.26
CA ALA A 491 -34.37 -4.29 12.49
C ALA A 491 -35.44 -4.41 13.59
N LEU A 492 -35.19 -3.80 14.74
CA LEU A 492 -36.05 -3.84 15.93
C LEU A 492 -37.46 -3.32 15.60
N SER A 493 -37.56 -2.28 14.77
CA SER A 493 -38.84 -1.71 14.32
C SER A 493 -39.78 -2.71 13.61
N ALA A 494 -39.25 -3.80 13.06
CA ALA A 494 -40.05 -4.87 12.47
C ALA A 494 -40.61 -5.84 13.54
N GLU A 495 -39.88 -6.04 14.63
CA GLU A 495 -40.26 -6.95 15.73
C GLU A 495 -41.34 -6.32 16.61
N THR A 496 -41.22 -5.02 16.95
CA THR A 496 -42.26 -4.25 17.68
C THR A 496 -43.60 -4.24 16.94
N ASN A 497 -43.58 -4.29 15.60
CA ASN A 497 -44.78 -4.39 14.77
C ASN A 497 -45.25 -5.85 14.57
N GLY A 498 -44.37 -6.84 14.68
CA GLY A 498 -44.71 -8.27 14.65
C GLY A 498 -45.50 -8.72 15.89
N GLY A 499 -45.24 -8.14 17.06
CA GLY A 499 -45.88 -8.49 18.32
C GLY A 499 -47.40 -8.27 18.40
N LYS A 500 -48.01 -7.53 17.47
CA LYS A 500 -49.46 -7.23 17.45
C LYS A 500 -50.30 -8.22 16.63
N LYS A 501 -49.88 -9.49 16.58
CA LYS A 501 -50.67 -10.63 16.02
C LYS A 501 -50.53 -11.91 16.84
N GLN A 502 -51.22 -11.95 17.97
CA GLN A 502 -51.95 -13.14 18.45
C GLN A 502 -53.36 -12.70 18.83
#